data_AF-A0A0A2V1R0-F1
#
_entry.id   AF-A0A0A2V1R0-F1
#
_cell.length_a   1.000
_cell.length_b   1.000
_cell.length_c   1.000
_cell.angle_alpha   90.00
_cell.angle_beta   90.00
_cell.angle_gamma   90.00
#
_symmetry.space_group_name_H-M   'P 1'
#
loop_
_entity.id
_entity.type
_entity.pdbx_description
1 polymer ?
#
loop_
_entity_poly.entity_id
_entity_poly.type
_entity_poly.pdbx_seq_one_letter_code
_entity_poly.pdbx_strand_id
1 'polypeptide(L)' 'MKQKRPYSVHRRHLIIFFQTQEWVKNWRGARKPSIQTLSLFTGYSEESIIESMEFGHPSLIERGPEFRHYVKSTTSV' A
#
# COMPACT_ATOMS: atom_id res chain seq x y z
N MET A 1 -14.13 -30.96 7.10
CA MET A 1 -13.23 -30.24 6.15
C MET A 1 -13.14 -28.78 6.58
N LYS A 2 -11.98 -28.30 7.03
CA LYS A 2 -11.80 -26.89 7.42
C LYS A 2 -11.72 -26.05 6.14
N GLN A 3 -12.74 -25.24 5.85
CA GLN A 3 -12.66 -24.21 4.80
C GLN A 3 -11.42 -23.36 5.07
N LYS A 4 -10.40 -23.44 4.20
CA LYS A 4 -9.28 -22.51 4.19
C LYS A 4 -9.86 -21.14 3.86
N ARG A 5 -9.99 -20.28 4.87
CA ARG A 5 -10.58 -18.95 4.74
C ARG A 5 -9.80 -18.17 3.65
N PRO A 6 -10.41 -17.78 2.52
CA PRO A 6 -9.73 -17.02 1.45
C PRO A 6 -9.33 -15.59 1.87
N TYR A 7 -9.63 -15.21 3.11
CA TYR A 7 -9.47 -13.88 3.67
C TYR A 7 -8.04 -13.54 4.15
N SER A 8 -7.09 -14.48 4.14
CA SER A 8 -5.75 -14.22 4.69
C SER A 8 -4.93 -13.21 3.87
N VAL A 9 -4.96 -13.33 2.54
CA VAL A 9 -4.24 -12.44 1.61
C VAL A 9 -4.85 -11.04 1.62
N HIS A 10 -6.18 -10.96 1.57
CA HIS A 10 -6.95 -9.73 1.66
C HIS A 10 -6.66 -8.96 2.95
N ARG A 11 -6.64 -9.65 4.10
CA ARG A 11 -6.33 -9.04 5.39
C ARG A 11 -4.89 -8.52 5.44
N ARG A 12 -3.94 -9.23 4.82
CA ARG A 12 -2.54 -8.78 4.74
C ARG A 12 -2.43 -7.49 3.92
N HIS A 13 -3.06 -7.42 2.75
CA HIS A 13 -3.01 -6.22 1.90
C HIS A 13 -3.62 -5.01 2.60
N LEU A 14 -4.71 -5.19 3.36
CA LEU A 14 -5.30 -4.11 4.16
C LEU A 14 -4.33 -3.57 5.23
N ILE A 15 -3.62 -4.46 5.94
CA ILE A 15 -2.64 -4.05 6.96
C ILE A 15 -1.52 -3.24 6.31
N ILE A 16 -0.94 -3.75 5.23
CA ILE A 16 0.15 -3.09 4.49
C ILE A 16 -0.32 -1.72 3.99
N PHE A 17 -1.51 -1.65 3.40
CA PHE A 17 -2.08 -0.41 2.91
C PHE A 17 -2.25 0.64 4.02
N PHE A 18 -2.90 0.29 5.13
CA PHE A 18 -3.15 1.26 6.21
C PHE A 18 -1.87 1.73 6.89
N GLN A 19 -0.92 0.82 7.14
CA GLN A 19 0.37 1.20 7.71
C GLN A 19 1.17 2.09 6.77
N THR A 20 1.19 1.77 5.47
CA THR A 20 1.89 2.60 4.49
C THR A 20 1.21 3.97 4.33
N GLN A 21 -0.13 4.03 4.36
CA GLN A 21 -0.86 5.30 4.37
C GLN A 21 -0.53 6.16 5.58
N GLU A 22 -0.43 5.56 6.76
CA GLU A 22 -0.09 6.28 7.98
C GLU A 22 1.29 6.94 7.87
N TRP A 23 2.27 6.21 7.32
CA TRP A 23 3.59 6.74 7.03
C TRP A 23 3.57 7.88 6.02
N VAL A 24 2.82 7.74 4.91
CA VAL A 24 2.68 8.81 3.91
C VAL A 24 2.03 10.06 4.51
N LYS A 25 0.99 9.91 5.33
CA LYS A 25 0.29 11.04 5.98
C LYS A 25 1.15 11.75 7.01
N ASN A 26 1.93 10.99 7.77
CA ASN A 26 2.81 11.53 8.81
C ASN A 26 4.19 11.94 8.28
N TRP A 27 4.42 11.87 6.97
CA TRP A 27 5.69 12.20 6.36
C TRP A 27 5.98 13.70 6.50
N ARG A 28 7.09 14.03 7.17
CA ARG A 28 7.53 15.42 7.41
C ARG A 28 8.58 15.92 6.43
N GLY A 29 8.99 15.10 5.46
CA GLY A 29 9.98 15.50 4.46
C GLY A 29 9.41 16.46 3.42
N ALA A 30 10.29 17.27 2.81
CA ALA A 30 9.92 18.27 1.81
C ALA A 30 9.29 17.70 0.52
N ARG A 31 9.50 16.40 0.26
CA ARG A 31 8.93 15.66 -0.86
C ARG A 31 8.23 14.42 -0.35
N LYS A 32 7.18 13.96 -1.04
CA LYS A 32 6.55 12.67 -0.72
C LYS A 32 7.59 11.55 -0.74
N PRO A 33 7.51 10.56 0.18
CA PRO A 33 8.48 9.46 0.22
C PRO A 33 8.39 8.64 -1.08
N SER A 34 9.44 7.94 -1.47
CA SER A 34 9.38 6.93 -2.55
C SER A 34 8.85 5.60 -2.02
N ILE A 35 8.45 4.68 -2.90
CA ILE A 35 8.08 3.30 -2.51
C ILE A 35 9.26 2.60 -1.82
N GLN A 36 10.48 2.77 -2.34
CA GLN A 36 11.69 2.28 -1.69
C GLN A 36 11.86 2.84 -0.27
N THR A 37 11.59 4.14 -0.08
CA THR A 37 11.63 4.76 1.26
C THR A 37 10.59 4.10 2.18
N LEU A 38 9.36 3.94 1.70
CA LEU A 38 8.28 3.31 2.47
C LEU A 38 8.59 1.84 2.80
N SER A 39 9.24 1.10 1.91
CA SER A 39 9.72 -0.26 2.14
C SER A 39 10.69 -0.31 3.32
N LEU A 40 11.66 0.59 3.36
CA LEU A 40 12.62 0.71 4.47
C LEU A 40 11.94 1.01 5.82
N PHE A 41 10.93 1.89 5.83
CA PHE A 41 10.25 2.29 7.07
C PHE A 41 9.20 1.28 7.57
N THR A 42 8.52 0.60 6.65
CA THR A 42 7.43 -0.33 6.99
C THR A 42 7.92 -1.77 7.14
N GLY A 43 9.08 -2.11 6.57
CA GLY A 43 9.60 -3.48 6.52
C GLY A 43 8.88 -4.38 5.51
N TYR A 44 7.96 -3.84 4.72
CA TYR A 44 7.30 -4.56 3.64
C TYR A 44 8.07 -4.45 2.33
N SER A 45 7.99 -5.48 1.49
CA SER A 45 8.60 -5.42 0.16
C SER A 45 7.91 -4.35 -0.70
N GLU A 46 8.66 -3.79 -1.64
CA GLU A 46 8.13 -2.79 -2.57
C GLU A 46 6.93 -3.34 -3.36
N GLU A 47 7.00 -4.60 -3.79
CA GLU A 47 5.93 -5.30 -4.49
C GLU A 47 4.69 -5.41 -3.60
N SER A 48 4.85 -5.76 -2.33
CA SER A 48 3.72 -5.90 -1.40
C SER A 48 3.03 -4.56 -1.15
N ILE A 49 3.81 -3.48 -1.09
CA ILE A 49 3.31 -2.11 -0.98
C ILE A 49 2.54 -1.73 -2.24
N ILE A 50 3.14 -1.92 -3.42
CA ILE A 50 2.52 -1.63 -4.72
C ILE A 50 1.23 -2.44 -4.89
N GLU A 51 1.25 -3.75 -4.67
CA GLU A 51 0.08 -4.62 -4.77
C GLU A 51 -1.04 -4.16 -3.82
N SER A 52 -0.68 -3.78 -2.58
CA SER A 52 -1.66 -3.26 -1.62
C SER A 52 -2.27 -1.91 -2.05
N MET A 53 -1.51 -1.09 -2.77
CA MET A 53 -1.94 0.24 -3.26
C MET A 53 -2.69 0.17 -4.59
N GLU A 54 -2.31 -0.72 -5.50
CA GLU A 54 -2.90 -0.88 -6.83
C GLU A 54 -4.16 -1.75 -6.79
N PHE A 55 -4.11 -2.87 -6.07
CA PHE A 55 -5.16 -3.88 -6.00
C PHE A 55 -5.88 -3.93 -4.65
N GLY A 56 -5.64 -2.94 -3.78
CA GLY A 56 -6.24 -2.84 -2.46
C GLY A 56 -7.71 -3.27 -2.46
N HIS A 57 -8.07 -4.13 -1.50
CA HIS A 57 -9.38 -4.78 -1.29
C HIS A 57 -10.55 -3.97 -1.90
N PRO A 58 -11.57 -4.57 -2.54
CA PRO A 58 -12.65 -3.84 -3.22
C PRO A 58 -13.28 -2.67 -2.45
N SER A 59 -13.31 -2.75 -1.11
CA SER A 59 -13.76 -1.66 -0.22
C SER A 59 -12.82 -0.43 -0.13
N LEU A 60 -11.63 -0.49 -0.72
CA LEU A 60 -10.65 0.59 -0.82
C LEU A 60 -10.71 1.30 -2.19
N ILE A 61 -11.43 0.73 -3.17
CA ILE A 61 -11.60 1.33 -4.51
C ILE A 61 -12.23 2.73 -4.40
N GLU A 62 -13.12 2.94 -3.42
CA GLU A 62 -13.71 4.26 -3.14
C GLU A 62 -12.72 5.28 -2.55
N ARG A 63 -11.59 4.84 -1.97
CA ARG A 63 -10.51 5.71 -1.46
C ARG A 63 -9.27 5.74 -2.38
N GLY A 64 -9.29 4.98 -3.48
CA GLY A 64 -8.13 4.65 -4.33
C GLY A 64 -7.61 5.67 -5.36
N PRO A 65 -8.33 6.73 -5.78
CA PRO A 65 -7.83 7.60 -6.87
C PRO A 65 -6.50 8.27 -6.54
N GLU A 66 -6.37 8.88 -5.36
CA GLU A 66 -5.17 9.63 -4.96
C GLU A 66 -3.92 8.75 -4.88
N PHE A 67 -4.10 7.48 -4.49
CA PHE A 67 -2.99 6.54 -4.35
C PHE A 67 -2.59 5.88 -5.68
N ARG A 68 -3.52 5.66 -6.61
CA ARG A 68 -3.14 5.27 -7.99
C ARG A 68 -2.27 6.33 -8.66
N HIS A 69 -2.56 7.61 -8.45
CA HIS A 69 -1.71 8.69 -8.95
C HIS A 69 -0.34 8.70 -8.26
N TYR A 70 -0.30 8.42 -6.97
CA TYR A 70 0.95 8.31 -6.22
C TYR A 70 1.84 7.20 -6.75
N VAL A 71 1.33 5.97 -6.88
CA VAL A 71 2.09 4.83 -7.42
C VAL A 71 2.65 5.18 -8.80
N LYS A 72 1.80 5.66 -9.72
CA LYS A 72 2.22 6.09 -11.06
C LYS A 72 3.33 7.16 -11.02
N SER A 73 3.22 8.14 -10.14
CA SER A 73 4.24 9.19 -10.01
C SER A 73 5.59 8.71 -9.46
N THR A 74 5.61 7.56 -8.80
CA THR A 74 6.81 6.98 -8.17
C THR A 74 7.41 5.80 -8.93
N THR A 75 6.68 5.21 -9.88
CA THR A 75 7.12 4.07 -10.70
C THR A 75 7.36 4.44 -12.17
N SER A 76 7.01 5.65 -12.60
CA SER A 76 7.40 6.15 -13.92
C SER A 76 8.92 6.35 -13.98
N VAL A 77 9.58 5.44 -14.72
CA VAL A 77 10.89 5.66 -15.35
C VAL A 77 10.74 6.69 -16.46
#